data_AF-A0A8S1CL06-F1
#
_entry.id   AF-A0A8S1CL06-F1
#
_cell.length_a   1.000
_cell.length_b   1.000
_cell.length_c   1.000
_cell.angle_alpha   90.00
_cell.angle_beta   90.00
_cell.angle_gamma   90.00
#
_symmetry.space_group_name_H-M   'P 1'
#
loop_
_entity.id
_entity.type
_entity.pdbx_description
1 polymer ?
#
loop_
_entity_poly.entity_id
_entity_poly.type
_entity_poly.pdbx_seq_one_letter_code
_entity_poly.pdbx_strand_id
1 'polypeptide(L)'
;MVRVAAAAAAAAALALFLALANGQSTFRLANYYKNDTVLQMEPKEAVIWGFGTPGASIQVFRTGYEINVSVKSDGTWAVNLPQEPAGGPVTFEIIHNRTESVSFDAWFGDVWVCSGQSNMEMPISQIFNSTEEANNALSYQNIRLLQVERIYSIDIELDETFYSIAWETPSASNVPYFSALCMLFGERLSQALGNSRPIGLIDSSWGGTDIEVWFSPRVPIYCLTPPNNGVEQNSESALWNGMIAPLTKTSVRGVIWYQGENNVNKNPDYYSCHITAMVQDWKKTFHQGNVSAENGVAFPFGIVQIGPTLPGLLGNYKWGFLRFHQTADQGVLPNAFLPESFYATAYDLTDRDAPTGQIHPRDKQTIADRLANAARNLIYGENFHSNGPTPINSYFASSEIFVITFDRNIKIVGTDGFTIQKTDGTWSATSIVNASANSVDVVIEADAVLLTYAFRATVCEYKQCAIYSDDDEDLPAQVWKWDLTQ
;
A
#
# COMPACT_ATOMS: atom_id res chain seq x y z
N MET A 1 18.37 -25.13 -16.86
CA MET A 1 19.12 -24.37 -15.84
C MET A 1 18.21 -23.81 -14.75
N VAL A 2 17.03 -23.26 -15.06
CA VAL A 2 16.06 -22.71 -14.08
C VAL A 2 15.58 -23.74 -13.02
N ARG A 3 15.32 -25.00 -13.41
CA ARG A 3 14.90 -26.05 -12.45
C ARG A 3 16.00 -26.50 -11.47
N VAL A 4 17.27 -26.29 -11.82
CA VAL A 4 18.41 -26.67 -10.96
C VAL A 4 18.68 -25.59 -9.91
N ALA A 5 18.42 -24.32 -10.24
CA ALA A 5 18.50 -23.20 -9.30
C ALA A 5 17.39 -23.22 -8.24
N ALA A 6 16.15 -23.55 -8.65
CA ALA A 6 15.03 -23.69 -7.71
C ALA A 6 15.23 -24.87 -6.73
N ALA A 7 15.79 -25.99 -7.21
CA ALA A 7 16.14 -27.12 -6.35
C ALA A 7 17.31 -26.79 -5.39
N ALA A 8 18.27 -25.96 -5.82
CA ALA A 8 19.37 -25.51 -4.97
C ALA A 8 18.92 -24.51 -3.90
N ALA A 9 17.99 -23.60 -4.22
CA ALA A 9 17.39 -22.67 -3.26
C ALA A 9 16.49 -23.39 -2.23
N ALA A 10 15.68 -24.35 -2.68
CA ALA A 10 14.88 -25.20 -1.79
C ALA A 10 15.77 -26.08 -0.89
N ALA A 11 16.89 -26.59 -1.41
CA ALA A 11 17.87 -27.33 -0.61
C ALA A 11 18.61 -26.44 0.40
N ALA A 12 18.90 -25.18 0.07
CA ALA A 12 19.49 -24.22 0.99
C ALA A 12 18.51 -23.79 2.10
N ALA A 13 17.25 -23.56 1.75
CA ALA A 13 16.18 -23.29 2.71
C ALA A 13 15.94 -24.50 3.64
N LEU A 14 15.93 -25.73 3.10
CA LEU A 14 15.78 -26.95 3.88
C LEU A 14 17.00 -27.23 4.79
N ALA A 15 18.22 -26.89 4.34
CA ALA A 15 19.43 -26.98 5.16
C ALA A 15 19.45 -25.95 6.30
N LEU A 16 18.87 -24.75 6.09
CA LEU A 16 18.68 -23.75 7.15
C LEU A 16 17.63 -24.22 8.17
N PHE A 17 16.56 -24.88 7.72
CA PHE A 17 15.54 -25.49 8.60
C PHE A 17 16.09 -26.64 9.46
N LEU A 18 17.02 -27.45 8.93
CA LEU A 18 17.65 -28.54 9.68
C LEU A 18 18.70 -28.06 10.71
N ALA A 19 19.29 -26.87 10.54
CA ALA A 19 20.20 -26.28 11.53
C ALA A 19 19.46 -25.83 12.81
N LEU A 20 18.16 -25.49 12.71
CA LEU A 20 17.34 -25.07 13.84
C LEU A 20 16.95 -26.23 14.78
N ALA A 21 17.06 -27.48 14.34
CA ALA A 21 16.72 -28.65 15.16
C ALA A 21 17.78 -29.01 16.22
N ASN A 22 18.96 -28.36 16.21
CA ASN A 22 20.10 -28.68 17.09
C ASN A 22 20.43 -27.61 18.14
N GLY A 23 19.51 -26.71 18.48
CA GLY A 23 19.63 -25.84 19.67
C GLY A 23 20.86 -24.91 19.71
N GLN A 24 21.63 -24.82 18.63
CA GLN A 24 22.72 -23.85 18.46
C GLN A 24 22.31 -22.88 17.36
N SER A 25 21.55 -21.86 17.75
CA SER A 25 21.44 -20.67 16.92
C SER A 25 22.84 -20.02 16.84
N THR A 26 23.37 -19.92 15.62
CA THR A 26 24.57 -19.11 15.37
C THR A 26 24.23 -17.64 15.54
N PHE A 27 25.11 -16.89 16.21
CA PHE A 27 24.92 -15.45 16.41
C PHE A 27 24.93 -14.73 15.06
N ARG A 28 23.87 -13.95 14.81
CA ARG A 28 23.72 -13.09 13.62
C ARG A 28 22.58 -12.10 13.79
N LEU A 29 22.62 -11.02 13.02
CA LEU A 29 21.48 -10.13 12.84
C LEU A 29 20.42 -10.77 11.93
N ALA A 30 19.20 -10.22 11.96
CA ALA A 30 18.20 -10.52 10.95
C ALA A 30 18.73 -10.23 9.55
N ASN A 31 18.34 -11.05 8.57
CA ASN A 31 18.99 -11.08 7.25
C ASN A 31 19.08 -9.73 6.53
N TYR A 32 18.06 -8.89 6.69
CA TYR A 32 17.97 -7.61 5.99
C TYR A 32 18.87 -6.52 6.58
N TYR A 33 19.45 -6.67 7.79
CA TYR A 33 20.40 -5.66 8.28
C TYR A 33 21.72 -5.72 7.50
N LYS A 34 21.98 -4.64 6.77
CA LYS A 34 23.20 -4.37 5.99
C LYS A 34 23.60 -2.90 6.11
N ASN A 35 24.77 -2.55 5.60
CA ASN A 35 25.07 -1.15 5.35
C ASN A 35 23.96 -0.54 4.47
N ASP A 36 23.66 0.73 4.71
CA ASP A 36 22.54 1.45 4.08
C ASP A 36 21.13 1.04 4.54
N THR A 37 21.01 0.23 5.60
CA THR A 37 19.69 0.00 6.23
C THR A 37 19.06 1.32 6.67
N VAL A 38 17.77 1.51 6.39
CA VAL A 38 17.00 2.62 6.96
C VAL A 38 16.16 2.10 8.13
N LEU A 39 16.39 2.68 9.30
CA LEU A 39 15.61 2.49 10.51
C LEU A 39 14.62 3.65 10.65
N GLN A 40 13.45 3.37 11.21
CA GLN A 40 12.46 4.41 11.45
C GLN A 40 12.98 5.44 12.47
N MET A 41 12.95 6.72 12.09
CA MET A 41 13.27 7.85 12.97
C MET A 41 12.17 8.13 14.00
N GLU A 42 12.50 9.00 14.96
CA GLU A 42 11.56 9.57 15.92
C GLU A 42 10.28 10.11 15.25
N PRO A 43 9.14 10.14 15.96
CA PRO A 43 8.96 9.77 17.38
C PRO A 43 8.86 8.27 17.63
N LYS A 44 8.95 7.41 16.61
CA LYS A 44 8.96 5.95 16.81
C LYS A 44 10.33 5.48 17.29
N GLU A 45 10.33 4.41 18.08
CA GLU A 45 11.54 3.68 18.43
C GLU A 45 11.84 2.68 17.31
N ALA A 46 13.06 2.68 16.78
CA ALA A 46 13.51 1.63 15.88
C ALA A 46 13.84 0.35 16.66
N VAL A 47 13.66 -0.80 16.01
CA VAL A 47 14.03 -2.10 16.57
C VAL A 47 15.26 -2.64 15.86
N ILE A 48 16.22 -3.16 16.63
CA ILE A 48 17.28 -4.05 16.13
C ILE A 48 17.06 -5.43 16.73
N TRP A 49 17.11 -6.47 15.90
CA TRP A 49 16.91 -7.84 16.36
C TRP A 49 17.75 -8.86 15.57
N GLY A 50 17.86 -10.06 16.12
CA GLY A 50 18.60 -11.15 15.50
C GLY A 50 18.50 -12.45 16.28
N PHE A 51 19.47 -13.33 16.03
CA PHE A 51 19.57 -14.66 16.61
C PHE A 51 20.86 -14.81 17.41
N GLY A 52 20.85 -15.69 18.41
CA GLY A 52 22.02 -16.06 19.19
C GLY A 52 21.78 -17.28 20.09
N THR A 53 22.78 -17.62 20.90
CA THR A 53 22.63 -18.75 21.83
C THR A 53 21.67 -18.38 22.97
N PRO A 54 20.62 -19.18 23.29
CA PRO A 54 19.69 -18.88 24.37
C PRO A 54 20.39 -18.57 25.70
N GLY A 55 19.97 -17.50 26.37
CA GLY A 55 20.57 -17.02 27.62
C GLY A 55 21.89 -16.25 27.47
N ALA A 56 22.48 -16.18 26.27
CA ALA A 56 23.67 -15.36 26.02
C ALA A 56 23.37 -13.86 26.16
N SER A 57 24.40 -13.09 26.47
CA SER A 57 24.32 -11.62 26.53
C SER A 57 24.56 -11.03 25.14
N ILE A 58 23.73 -10.08 24.76
CA ILE A 58 23.89 -9.21 23.58
C ILE A 58 24.09 -7.78 24.07
N GLN A 59 25.13 -7.12 23.56
CA GLN A 59 25.36 -5.70 23.77
C GLN A 59 25.19 -4.99 22.43
N VAL A 60 24.26 -4.03 22.37
CA VAL A 60 24.04 -3.15 21.22
C VAL A 60 24.68 -1.82 21.54
N PHE A 61 25.77 -1.50 20.86
CA PHE A 61 26.56 -0.30 21.08
C PHE A 61 26.43 0.68 19.91
N ARG A 62 26.22 1.95 20.27
CA ARG A 62 26.37 3.12 19.39
C ARG A 62 26.92 4.26 20.23
N THR A 63 27.68 5.17 19.62
CA THR A 63 28.12 6.40 20.30
C THR A 63 26.93 7.10 20.95
N GLY A 64 26.94 7.18 22.29
CA GLY A 64 25.87 7.82 23.08
C GLY A 64 25.08 6.85 23.95
N TYR A 65 24.97 5.56 23.60
CA TYR A 65 24.29 4.57 24.44
C TYR A 65 24.78 3.13 24.23
N GLU A 66 24.63 2.33 25.28
CA GLU A 66 24.83 0.89 25.27
C GLU A 66 23.57 0.23 25.84
N ILE A 67 23.00 -0.72 25.08
CA ILE A 67 21.85 -1.50 25.52
C ILE A 67 22.28 -2.95 25.67
N ASN A 68 21.99 -3.53 26.83
CA ASN A 68 22.26 -4.93 27.11
C ASN A 68 20.95 -5.71 27.15
N VAL A 69 20.88 -6.82 26.42
CA VAL A 69 19.73 -7.74 26.41
C VAL A 69 20.22 -9.18 26.45
N SER A 70 19.36 -10.10 26.87
CA SER A 70 19.64 -11.54 26.80
C SER A 70 18.87 -12.18 25.66
N VAL A 71 19.48 -13.16 25.01
CA VAL A 71 18.81 -13.99 24.01
C VAL A 71 17.71 -14.83 24.69
N LYS A 72 16.52 -14.81 24.12
CA LYS A 72 15.34 -15.56 24.58
C LYS A 72 15.54 -17.07 24.38
N SER A 73 14.64 -17.86 24.96
CA SER A 73 14.65 -19.33 24.84
C SER A 73 14.45 -19.83 23.41
N ASP A 74 13.80 -19.04 22.55
CA ASP A 74 13.60 -19.34 21.12
C ASP A 74 14.83 -18.99 20.27
N GLY A 75 15.92 -18.50 20.88
CA GLY A 75 17.14 -18.10 20.17
C GLY A 75 17.09 -16.69 19.57
N THR A 76 16.00 -15.94 19.75
CA THR A 76 15.88 -14.55 19.26
C THR A 76 16.26 -13.52 20.33
N TRP A 77 16.68 -12.35 19.89
CA TRP A 77 16.85 -11.17 20.74
C TRP A 77 16.39 -9.94 19.97
N ALA A 78 15.91 -8.92 20.69
CA ALA A 78 15.51 -7.64 20.12
C ALA A 78 15.75 -6.52 21.13
N VAL A 79 16.06 -5.33 20.63
CA VAL A 79 16.14 -4.10 21.43
C VAL A 79 15.36 -2.99 20.74
N ASN A 80 14.62 -2.23 21.54
CA ASN A 80 14.14 -0.92 21.10
C ASN A 80 15.29 0.08 21.31
N LEU A 81 15.59 0.84 20.26
CA LEU A 81 16.55 1.92 20.33
C LEU A 81 15.90 3.16 20.97
N PRO A 82 16.69 4.03 21.61
CA PRO A 82 16.24 5.38 21.91
C PRO A 82 15.72 6.06 20.63
N GLN A 83 14.78 6.99 20.77
CA GLN A 83 14.30 7.79 19.65
C GLN A 83 15.47 8.57 19.03
N GLU A 84 15.62 8.47 17.71
CA GLU A 84 16.70 9.10 16.97
C GLU A 84 16.14 10.03 15.88
N PRO A 85 16.69 11.25 15.75
CA PRO A 85 16.27 12.16 14.69
C PRO A 85 16.71 11.63 13.32
N ALA A 86 16.10 12.18 12.26
CA ALA A 86 16.50 11.89 10.88
C ALA A 86 18.01 12.14 10.66
N GLY A 87 18.69 11.23 9.98
CA GLY A 87 20.08 11.40 9.61
C GLY A 87 20.86 10.10 9.50
N GLY A 88 22.17 10.19 9.66
CA GLY A 88 23.10 9.07 9.50
C GLY A 88 24.13 9.29 8.38
N PRO A 89 24.87 8.22 8.00
CA PRO A 89 24.80 6.90 8.59
C PRO A 89 25.39 6.89 10.00
N VAL A 90 24.91 5.98 10.84
CA VAL A 90 25.51 5.67 12.14
C VAL A 90 25.92 4.21 12.18
N THR A 91 27.08 3.94 12.78
CA THR A 91 27.57 2.57 12.93
C THR A 91 27.03 1.97 14.23
N PHE A 92 26.43 0.80 14.12
CA PHE A 92 26.10 -0.06 15.26
C PHE A 92 27.13 -1.17 15.39
N GLU A 93 27.56 -1.44 16.62
CA GLU A 93 28.35 -2.63 16.96
C GLU A 93 27.55 -3.53 17.89
N ILE A 94 27.34 -4.77 17.48
CA ILE A 94 26.57 -5.76 18.23
C ILE A 94 27.52 -6.84 18.71
N ILE A 95 27.63 -7.00 20.03
CA ILE A 95 28.58 -7.89 20.66
C ILE A 95 27.82 -9.03 21.36
N HIS A 96 28.11 -10.27 20.98
CA HIS A 96 27.58 -11.49 21.58
C HIS A 96 28.61 -12.11 22.53
N ASN A 97 28.20 -12.30 23.79
CA ASN A 97 29.01 -12.90 24.87
C ASN A 97 30.42 -12.28 25.05
N ARG A 98 30.62 -11.02 24.65
CA ARG A 98 31.92 -10.32 24.66
C ARG A 98 33.00 -10.97 23.79
N THR A 99 32.66 -11.89 22.90
CA THR A 99 33.61 -12.68 22.10
C THR A 99 33.41 -12.53 20.60
N GLU A 100 32.16 -12.39 20.15
CA GLU A 100 31.80 -12.26 18.74
C GLU A 100 31.16 -10.89 18.53
N SER A 101 31.49 -10.20 17.44
CA SER A 101 30.83 -8.94 17.09
C SER A 101 30.48 -8.85 15.61
N VAL A 102 29.42 -8.09 15.32
CA VAL A 102 29.01 -7.69 13.97
C VAL A 102 28.70 -6.21 13.98
N SER A 103 29.05 -5.51 12.91
CA SER A 103 28.72 -4.10 12.73
C SER A 103 28.01 -3.85 11.40
N PHE A 104 27.19 -2.80 11.39
CA PHE A 104 26.53 -2.30 10.18
C PHE A 104 26.24 -0.80 10.31
N ASP A 105 26.18 -0.13 9.17
CA ASP A 105 25.80 1.28 9.08
C ASP A 105 24.31 1.43 8.79
N ALA A 106 23.63 2.30 9.53
CA ALA A 106 22.20 2.55 9.38
C ALA A 106 21.88 4.04 9.30
N TRP A 107 20.86 4.37 8.53
CA TRP A 107 20.25 5.69 8.45
C TRP A 107 18.97 5.71 9.30
N PHE A 108 18.63 6.86 9.86
CA PHE A 108 17.32 7.10 10.50
C PHE A 108 16.46 7.97 9.58
N GLY A 109 15.28 7.48 9.22
CA GLY A 109 14.39 8.13 8.27
C GLY A 109 12.97 7.58 8.29
N ASP A 110 12.16 7.96 7.31
CA ASP A 110 10.80 7.42 7.16
C ASP A 110 10.83 6.13 6.35
N VAL A 111 10.39 5.03 6.98
CA VAL A 111 10.37 3.69 6.36
C VAL A 111 8.95 3.36 5.90
N TRP A 112 8.75 3.04 4.63
CA TRP A 112 7.46 2.75 4.03
C TRP A 112 7.41 1.34 3.46
N VAL A 113 6.33 0.61 3.74
CA VAL A 113 6.04 -0.68 3.10
C VAL A 113 5.05 -0.48 1.97
N CYS A 114 5.47 -0.81 0.75
CA CYS A 114 4.67 -0.78 -0.46
C CYS A 114 4.21 -2.22 -0.77
N SER A 115 2.92 -2.48 -0.66
CA SER A 115 2.35 -3.83 -0.78
C SER A 115 1.09 -3.88 -1.64
N GLY A 116 0.69 -5.09 -1.99
CA GLY A 116 -0.45 -5.37 -2.86
C GLY A 116 -0.07 -6.31 -4.00
N GLN A 117 -0.75 -6.13 -5.14
CA GLN A 117 -0.62 -7.03 -6.30
C GLN A 117 0.14 -6.38 -7.47
N SER A 118 -0.16 -6.81 -8.70
CA SER A 118 0.58 -6.51 -9.92
C SER A 118 0.74 -5.02 -10.21
N ASN A 119 -0.22 -4.19 -9.82
CA ASN A 119 -0.12 -2.74 -10.00
C ASN A 119 0.82 -2.05 -9.00
N MET A 120 1.00 -2.62 -7.78
CA MET A 120 2.10 -2.24 -6.89
C MET A 120 3.42 -2.79 -7.41
N GLU A 121 3.43 -4.05 -7.84
CA GLU A 121 4.61 -4.78 -8.33
C GLU A 121 5.22 -4.19 -9.61
N MET A 122 4.40 -3.54 -10.43
CA MET A 122 4.78 -3.05 -11.75
C MET A 122 6.08 -2.24 -11.68
N PRO A 123 7.17 -2.71 -12.33
CA PRO A 123 8.48 -2.11 -12.14
C PRO A 123 8.67 -0.85 -13.00
N ILE A 124 9.64 -0.01 -12.64
CA ILE A 124 9.98 1.22 -13.39
C ILE A 124 10.17 0.97 -14.89
N SER A 125 10.75 -0.17 -15.27
CA SER A 125 10.95 -0.52 -16.69
C SER A 125 9.66 -0.63 -17.52
N GLN A 126 8.50 -0.74 -16.89
CA GLN A 126 7.21 -0.97 -17.57
C GLN A 126 6.29 0.24 -17.62
N ILE A 127 6.64 1.36 -16.99
CA ILE A 127 5.80 2.56 -16.92
C ILE A 127 6.09 3.54 -18.07
N PHE A 128 5.25 4.57 -18.21
CA PHE A 128 5.57 5.69 -19.09
C PHE A 128 6.85 6.39 -18.63
N ASN A 129 7.61 6.93 -19.58
CA ASN A 129 8.89 7.61 -19.33
C ASN A 129 9.92 6.77 -18.56
N SER A 130 9.84 5.43 -18.62
CA SER A 130 10.66 4.50 -17.82
C SER A 130 12.16 4.80 -17.82
N THR A 131 12.73 5.21 -18.96
CA THR A 131 14.16 5.56 -19.06
C THR A 131 14.49 6.86 -18.31
N GLU A 132 13.62 7.86 -18.38
CA GLU A 132 13.81 9.12 -17.67
C GLU A 132 13.65 8.91 -16.16
N GLU A 133 12.59 8.23 -15.72
CA GLU A 133 12.35 7.93 -14.31
C GLU A 133 13.49 7.09 -13.72
N ALA A 134 13.97 6.07 -14.45
CA ALA A 134 15.10 5.26 -13.98
C ALA A 134 16.38 6.08 -13.80
N ASN A 135 16.62 7.07 -14.65
CA ASN A 135 17.79 7.95 -14.54
C ASN A 135 17.63 8.99 -13.42
N ASN A 136 16.42 9.56 -13.26
CA ASN A 136 16.12 10.51 -12.20
C ASN A 136 16.29 9.88 -10.81
N ALA A 137 15.82 8.64 -10.64
CA ALA A 137 15.96 7.86 -9.42
C ALA A 137 17.41 7.79 -8.90
N LEU A 138 18.41 7.75 -9.80
CA LEU A 138 19.84 7.65 -9.44
C LEU A 138 20.36 8.88 -8.69
N SER A 139 19.65 10.02 -8.78
CA SER A 139 20.04 11.25 -8.08
C SER A 139 19.65 11.24 -6.58
N TYR A 140 18.75 10.34 -6.16
CA TYR A 140 18.24 10.29 -4.78
C TYR A 140 19.16 9.51 -3.85
N GLN A 141 20.20 10.18 -3.38
CA GLN A 141 21.16 9.62 -2.41
C GLN A 141 20.58 9.51 -0.99
N ASN A 142 19.40 10.08 -0.73
CA ASN A 142 18.69 9.96 0.54
C ASN A 142 17.66 8.80 0.56
N ILE A 143 17.39 8.15 -0.58
CA ILE A 143 16.48 7.00 -0.67
C ILE A 143 17.27 5.69 -0.60
N ARG A 144 16.70 4.67 0.05
CA ARG A 144 17.17 3.29 -0.01
C ARG A 144 16.04 2.33 -0.28
N LEU A 145 16.33 1.29 -1.06
CA LEU A 145 15.38 0.31 -1.56
C LEU A 145 15.62 -1.02 -0.86
N LEU A 146 14.55 -1.73 -0.51
CA LEU A 146 14.56 -3.14 -0.12
C LEU A 146 13.43 -3.82 -0.88
N GLN A 147 13.72 -4.89 -1.62
CA GLN A 147 12.67 -5.68 -2.27
C GLN A 147 12.61 -7.06 -1.63
N VAL A 148 11.45 -7.38 -1.07
CA VAL A 148 11.18 -8.67 -0.44
C VAL A 148 11.09 -9.75 -1.51
N GLU A 149 11.71 -10.90 -1.23
CA GLU A 149 11.63 -12.06 -2.11
C GLU A 149 10.20 -12.62 -2.08
N ARG A 150 9.71 -13.05 -3.24
CA ARG A 150 8.35 -13.59 -3.35
C ARG A 150 8.32 -15.02 -2.82
N ILE A 151 8.03 -15.13 -1.52
CA ILE A 151 7.95 -16.41 -0.79
C ILE A 151 6.61 -16.49 -0.08
N TYR A 152 6.01 -17.68 -0.06
CA TYR A 152 4.79 -17.96 0.68
C TYR A 152 5.06 -19.06 1.73
N SER A 153 4.24 -19.08 2.78
CA SER A 153 4.24 -20.15 3.77
C SER A 153 2.82 -20.42 4.25
N ILE A 154 2.33 -21.64 4.08
CA ILE A 154 0.91 -21.96 4.34
C ILE A 154 0.65 -22.07 5.85
N ASP A 155 1.53 -22.76 6.58
CA ASP A 155 1.23 -23.19 7.95
C ASP A 155 1.87 -22.32 9.04
N ILE A 156 2.95 -21.58 8.73
CA ILE A 156 3.74 -20.86 9.71
C ILE A 156 4.13 -19.46 9.23
N GLU A 157 4.04 -18.47 10.13
CA GLU A 157 4.69 -17.18 9.94
C GLU A 157 6.21 -17.40 9.88
N LEU A 158 6.86 -16.93 8.81
CA LEU A 158 8.32 -17.00 8.72
C LEU A 158 8.94 -16.02 9.71
N ASP A 159 10.04 -16.44 10.33
CA ASP A 159 10.76 -15.58 11.26
C ASP A 159 11.55 -14.47 10.58
N GLU A 160 11.93 -14.65 9.31
CA GLU A 160 12.86 -13.78 8.60
C GLU A 160 12.35 -13.29 7.26
N THR A 161 12.74 -12.06 6.93
CA THR A 161 12.53 -11.49 5.60
C THR A 161 13.67 -11.93 4.68
N PHE A 162 13.30 -12.58 3.59
CA PHE A 162 14.17 -12.82 2.45
C PHE A 162 13.98 -11.68 1.44
N TYR A 163 15.03 -11.34 0.70
CA TYR A 163 15.01 -10.20 -0.21
C TYR A 163 15.68 -10.55 -1.55
N SER A 164 15.15 -9.97 -2.63
CA SER A 164 15.75 -9.98 -3.97
C SER A 164 16.64 -8.75 -4.20
N ILE A 165 16.37 -7.65 -3.50
CA ILE A 165 17.19 -6.44 -3.44
C ILE A 165 17.41 -6.11 -1.97
N ALA A 166 18.67 -6.09 -1.52
CA ALA A 166 19.04 -5.68 -0.16
C ALA A 166 18.85 -4.18 0.01
N TRP A 167 18.92 -3.67 1.25
CA TRP A 167 19.02 -2.22 1.48
C TRP A 167 20.19 -1.62 0.70
N GLU A 168 19.87 -0.78 -0.28
CA GLU A 168 20.87 -0.06 -1.07
C GLU A 168 20.27 1.20 -1.69
N THR A 169 21.12 2.15 -2.10
CA THR A 169 20.68 3.33 -2.85
C THR A 169 20.17 2.95 -4.25
N PRO A 170 19.28 3.77 -4.85
CA PRO A 170 18.90 3.64 -6.25
C PRO A 170 20.12 3.53 -7.18
N SER A 171 20.15 2.50 -8.01
CA SER A 171 21.23 2.21 -8.95
C SER A 171 20.68 1.70 -10.28
N ALA A 172 21.50 1.77 -11.34
CA ALA A 172 21.13 1.25 -12.65
C ALA A 172 20.84 -0.27 -12.64
N SER A 173 21.34 -1.01 -11.64
CA SER A 173 21.10 -2.44 -11.49
C SER A 173 19.81 -2.81 -10.75
N ASN A 174 19.25 -1.91 -9.93
CA ASN A 174 18.08 -2.22 -9.09
C ASN A 174 16.80 -1.47 -9.52
N VAL A 175 16.89 -0.18 -9.87
CA VAL A 175 15.74 0.68 -10.17
C VAL A 175 14.84 0.10 -11.26
N PRO A 176 15.36 -0.44 -12.39
CA PRO A 176 14.50 -0.96 -13.45
C PRO A 176 13.58 -2.11 -13.03
N TYR A 177 13.87 -2.78 -11.90
CA TYR A 177 13.14 -3.95 -11.39
C TYR A 177 12.33 -3.66 -10.11
N PHE A 178 12.53 -2.49 -9.51
CA PHE A 178 11.83 -2.08 -8.30
C PHE A 178 10.44 -1.52 -8.63
N SER A 179 9.48 -1.68 -7.70
CA SER A 179 8.13 -1.13 -7.81
C SER A 179 8.15 0.36 -8.22
N ALA A 180 7.53 0.66 -9.35
CA ALA A 180 7.50 2.01 -9.89
C ALA A 180 6.74 2.97 -8.98
N LEU A 181 5.57 2.55 -8.49
CA LEU A 181 4.77 3.37 -7.60
C LEU A 181 5.51 3.62 -6.27
N CYS A 182 6.17 2.61 -5.72
CA CYS A 182 6.91 2.75 -4.48
C CYS A 182 8.08 3.75 -4.63
N MET A 183 8.88 3.60 -5.69
CA MET A 183 9.98 4.52 -5.99
C MET A 183 9.48 5.96 -6.14
N LEU A 184 8.52 6.18 -7.05
CA LEU A 184 8.00 7.51 -7.37
C LEU A 184 7.36 8.18 -6.14
N PHE A 185 6.64 7.43 -5.30
CA PHE A 185 6.12 7.95 -4.03
C PHE A 185 7.25 8.44 -3.12
N GLY A 186 8.31 7.64 -2.94
CA GLY A 186 9.46 8.02 -2.14
C GLY A 186 10.21 9.23 -2.70
N GLU A 187 10.32 9.36 -4.02
CA GLU A 187 10.87 10.55 -4.67
C GLU A 187 10.09 11.80 -4.33
N ARG A 188 8.75 11.75 -4.43
CA ARG A 188 7.90 12.93 -4.17
C ARG A 188 7.90 13.30 -2.69
N LEU A 189 7.92 12.32 -1.80
CA LEU A 189 8.14 12.57 -0.37
C LEU A 189 9.53 13.17 -0.10
N SER A 190 10.59 12.63 -0.72
CA SER A 190 11.95 13.15 -0.57
C SER A 190 12.01 14.62 -0.94
N GLN A 191 11.45 14.98 -2.10
CA GLN A 191 11.40 16.36 -2.58
C GLN A 191 10.67 17.27 -1.61
N ALA A 192 9.47 16.86 -1.16
CA ALA A 192 8.67 17.63 -0.21
C ALA A 192 9.37 17.82 1.15
N LEU A 193 10.19 16.86 1.56
CA LEU A 193 10.96 16.88 2.81
C LEU A 193 12.38 17.45 2.64
N GLY A 194 12.65 18.13 1.52
CA GLY A 194 13.90 18.87 1.29
C GLY A 194 15.11 18.01 0.92
N ASN A 195 14.90 16.80 0.38
CA ASN A 195 15.92 15.89 -0.15
C ASN A 195 17.06 15.48 0.83
N SER A 196 16.88 15.73 2.12
CA SER A 196 17.88 15.45 3.16
C SER A 196 17.44 14.35 4.11
N ARG A 197 16.13 14.25 4.38
CA ARG A 197 15.56 13.20 5.22
C ARG A 197 15.75 11.85 4.52
N PRO A 198 16.36 10.84 5.18
CA PRO A 198 16.43 9.50 4.61
C PRO A 198 15.03 8.89 4.44
N ILE A 199 14.82 8.16 3.35
CA ILE A 199 13.58 7.42 3.08
C ILE A 199 13.94 5.97 2.77
N GLY A 200 13.34 5.04 3.51
CA GLY A 200 13.43 3.61 3.26
C GLY A 200 12.17 3.11 2.56
N LEU A 201 12.32 2.45 1.41
CA LEU A 201 11.21 1.91 0.64
C LEU A 201 11.30 0.39 0.59
N ILE A 202 10.29 -0.29 1.13
CA ILE A 202 10.18 -1.75 1.15
C ILE A 202 9.12 -2.19 0.15
N ASP A 203 9.52 -2.80 -0.97
CA ASP A 203 8.60 -3.44 -1.92
C ASP A 203 8.29 -4.87 -1.47
N SER A 204 7.04 -5.13 -1.07
CA SER A 204 6.51 -6.43 -0.67
C SER A 204 5.19 -6.69 -1.39
N SER A 205 5.28 -7.00 -2.68
CA SER A 205 4.14 -7.13 -3.60
C SER A 205 4.20 -8.41 -4.42
N TRP A 206 3.02 -8.93 -4.80
CA TRP A 206 2.91 -10.11 -5.67
C TRP A 206 1.61 -10.11 -6.48
N GLY A 207 1.74 -10.09 -7.81
CA GLY A 207 0.65 -10.07 -8.77
C GLY A 207 -0.28 -11.29 -8.75
N GLY A 208 -1.55 -11.04 -9.09
CA GLY A 208 -2.60 -12.06 -9.18
C GLY A 208 -3.10 -12.58 -7.82
N THR A 209 -2.82 -11.84 -6.74
CA THR A 209 -3.20 -12.20 -5.38
C THR A 209 -4.49 -11.53 -4.95
N ASP A 210 -5.30 -12.25 -4.19
CA ASP A 210 -6.47 -11.70 -3.51
C ASP A 210 -6.07 -11.08 -2.17
N ILE A 211 -6.91 -10.25 -1.57
CA ILE A 211 -6.60 -9.61 -0.28
C ILE A 211 -6.44 -10.64 0.87
N GLU A 212 -7.11 -11.78 0.78
CA GLU A 212 -7.22 -12.82 1.82
C GLU A 212 -5.87 -13.49 2.14
N VAL A 213 -4.94 -13.50 1.19
CA VAL A 213 -3.60 -14.11 1.37
C VAL A 213 -2.68 -13.21 2.20
N TRP A 214 -3.05 -11.94 2.34
CA TRP A 214 -2.29 -10.89 3.03
C TRP A 214 -2.77 -10.66 4.48
N PHE A 215 -3.77 -11.42 4.92
CA PHE A 215 -4.23 -11.37 6.30
C PHE A 215 -3.33 -12.15 7.23
N SER A 216 -3.13 -11.63 8.43
CA SER A 216 -2.66 -12.50 9.50
C SER A 216 -3.71 -13.56 9.85
N PRO A 217 -3.28 -14.72 10.36
CA PRO A 217 -4.20 -15.74 10.90
C PRO A 217 -5.06 -15.24 12.07
N ARG A 218 -4.84 -14.00 12.55
CA ARG A 218 -5.61 -13.36 13.64
C ARG A 218 -6.83 -12.59 13.14
N VAL A 219 -6.94 -12.33 11.83
CA VAL A 219 -8.09 -11.65 11.24
C VAL A 219 -9.35 -12.52 11.44
N PRO A 220 -10.49 -11.96 11.90
CA PRO A 220 -11.68 -12.75 12.18
C PRO A 220 -12.24 -13.50 10.96
N ILE A 221 -12.56 -14.79 11.17
CA ILE A 221 -13.09 -15.71 10.13
C ILE A 221 -14.34 -15.20 9.42
N TYR A 222 -15.16 -14.34 10.04
CA TYR A 222 -16.39 -13.83 9.41
C TYR A 222 -16.12 -12.83 8.29
N CYS A 223 -14.95 -12.20 8.27
CA CYS A 223 -14.54 -11.45 7.11
C CYS A 223 -14.02 -12.39 6.02
N LEU A 224 -13.52 -13.59 6.34
CA LEU A 224 -12.85 -14.48 5.40
C LEU A 224 -13.85 -15.27 4.55
N THR A 225 -13.77 -15.15 3.23
CA THR A 225 -14.41 -16.13 2.33
C THR A 225 -13.59 -17.41 2.25
N PRO A 226 -14.21 -18.60 2.06
CA PRO A 226 -13.47 -19.84 1.91
C PRO A 226 -12.42 -19.70 0.80
N PRO A 227 -11.13 -20.00 1.07
CA PRO A 227 -10.09 -19.90 0.05
C PRO A 227 -10.45 -20.82 -1.11
N ASN A 228 -10.55 -20.28 -2.31
CA ASN A 228 -10.74 -21.08 -3.51
C ASN A 228 -9.89 -20.57 -4.66
N ASN A 229 -9.35 -21.56 -5.38
CA ASN A 229 -8.48 -21.57 -6.57
C ASN A 229 -7.16 -22.27 -6.20
N GLY A 230 -7.00 -23.54 -6.61
CA GLY A 230 -5.90 -24.45 -6.28
C GLY A 230 -4.49 -24.04 -6.72
N VAL A 231 -4.09 -22.81 -6.44
CA VAL A 231 -2.74 -22.26 -6.54
C VAL A 231 -2.29 -21.97 -5.12
N GLU A 232 -1.19 -22.59 -4.68
CA GLU A 232 -0.77 -22.58 -3.27
C GLU A 232 -0.53 -21.18 -2.68
N GLN A 233 -0.04 -20.21 -3.47
CA GLN A 233 0.14 -18.82 -3.02
C GLN A 233 -1.18 -18.09 -2.71
N ASN A 234 -2.32 -18.58 -3.21
CA ASN A 234 -3.65 -18.06 -2.92
C ASN A 234 -4.32 -18.77 -1.72
N SER A 235 -3.53 -19.51 -0.94
CA SER A 235 -3.97 -20.02 0.35
C SER A 235 -4.07 -18.86 1.34
N GLU A 236 -5.06 -18.94 2.22
CA GLU A 236 -5.29 -17.97 3.29
C GLU A 236 -3.99 -17.70 4.07
N SER A 237 -3.72 -16.42 4.34
CA SER A 237 -2.52 -15.96 5.07
C SER A 237 -1.16 -16.34 4.47
N ALA A 238 -1.08 -17.01 3.31
CA ALA A 238 0.18 -17.56 2.84
C ALA A 238 1.25 -16.50 2.53
N LEU A 239 0.84 -15.33 2.03
CA LEU A 239 1.75 -14.21 1.76
C LEU A 239 1.96 -13.32 2.98
N TRP A 240 0.98 -13.21 3.86
CA TRP A 240 1.22 -12.64 5.18
C TRP A 240 2.37 -13.38 5.86
N ASN A 241 2.24 -14.70 5.97
CA ASN A 241 3.21 -15.57 6.63
C ASN A 241 4.60 -15.48 5.99
N GLY A 242 4.68 -15.45 4.66
CA GLY A 242 5.94 -15.46 3.93
C GLY A 242 6.61 -14.09 3.77
N MET A 243 5.83 -13.01 3.65
CA MET A 243 6.34 -11.70 3.21
C MET A 243 6.08 -10.56 4.20
N ILE A 244 5.00 -10.59 4.98
CA ILE A 244 4.61 -9.47 5.86
C ILE A 244 4.94 -9.74 7.33
N ALA A 245 4.55 -10.89 7.88
CA ALA A 245 4.85 -11.30 9.25
C ALA A 245 6.33 -11.13 9.63
N PRO A 246 7.32 -11.54 8.81
CA PRO A 246 8.72 -11.29 9.15
C PRO A 246 9.11 -9.79 9.15
N LEU A 247 8.42 -8.94 8.37
CA LEU A 247 8.65 -7.50 8.35
C LEU A 247 8.10 -6.79 9.59
N THR A 248 7.11 -7.35 10.30
CA THR A 248 6.47 -6.67 11.44
C THR A 248 7.39 -6.47 12.63
N LYS A 249 8.57 -7.08 12.62
CA LYS A 249 9.66 -6.83 13.57
C LYS A 249 10.41 -5.51 13.30
N THR A 250 10.12 -4.85 12.18
CA THR A 250 10.65 -3.53 11.80
C THR A 250 9.66 -2.43 12.16
N SER A 251 10.14 -1.38 12.80
CA SER A 251 9.37 -0.15 12.95
C SER A 251 9.27 0.55 11.61
N VAL A 252 8.06 0.92 11.19
CA VAL A 252 7.83 1.62 9.92
C VAL A 252 6.98 2.86 10.12
N ARG A 253 7.10 3.83 9.20
CA ARG A 253 6.28 5.03 9.17
C ARG A 253 4.84 4.63 8.88
N GLY A 254 4.62 3.97 7.75
CA GLY A 254 3.30 3.60 7.23
C GLY A 254 3.37 2.60 6.09
N VAL A 255 2.20 2.35 5.49
CA VAL A 255 2.01 1.38 4.42
C VAL A 255 1.33 2.04 3.23
N ILE A 256 1.68 1.62 2.01
CA ILE A 256 0.93 1.87 0.80
C ILE A 256 0.43 0.54 0.25
N TRP A 257 -0.84 0.51 -0.13
CA TRP A 257 -1.56 -0.67 -0.60
C TRP A 257 -2.20 -0.44 -1.96
N TYR A 258 -1.81 -1.23 -2.96
CA TYR A 258 -2.47 -1.24 -4.27
C TYR A 258 -2.88 -2.65 -4.65
N GLN A 259 -4.13 -2.97 -4.34
CA GLN A 259 -4.74 -4.26 -4.62
C GLN A 259 -6.25 -4.13 -4.71
N GLY A 260 -6.87 -5.07 -5.41
CA GLY A 260 -8.31 -5.26 -5.37
C GLY A 260 -8.85 -5.89 -6.65
N GLU A 261 -8.10 -5.78 -7.75
CA GLU A 261 -8.54 -6.19 -9.06
C GLU A 261 -8.90 -7.69 -9.11
N ASN A 262 -8.15 -8.54 -8.39
CA ASN A 262 -8.44 -9.98 -8.35
C ASN A 262 -9.71 -10.31 -7.55
N ASN A 263 -10.09 -9.47 -6.58
CA ASN A 263 -11.28 -9.66 -5.75
C ASN A 263 -12.58 -9.24 -6.45
N VAL A 264 -12.53 -8.42 -7.51
CA VAL A 264 -13.71 -7.88 -8.20
C VAL A 264 -14.72 -8.97 -8.61
N ASN A 265 -14.24 -10.13 -9.04
CA ASN A 265 -15.09 -11.21 -9.54
C ASN A 265 -15.34 -12.34 -8.53
N LYS A 266 -14.74 -12.31 -7.34
CA LYS A 266 -14.89 -13.38 -6.34
C LYS A 266 -16.08 -13.13 -5.43
N ASN A 267 -16.07 -12.02 -4.71
CA ASN A 267 -17.24 -11.48 -4.01
C ASN A 267 -16.90 -10.05 -3.52
N PRO A 268 -17.19 -9.01 -4.31
CA PRO A 268 -16.76 -7.65 -3.98
C PRO A 268 -17.34 -7.17 -2.64
N ASP A 269 -18.52 -7.65 -2.23
CA ASP A 269 -19.22 -7.20 -1.02
C ASP A 269 -18.45 -7.50 0.28
N TYR A 270 -17.56 -8.50 0.28
CA TYR A 270 -16.69 -8.78 1.43
C TYR A 270 -15.46 -7.87 1.49
N TYR A 271 -15.11 -7.17 0.41
CA TYR A 271 -13.88 -6.39 0.34
C TYR A 271 -13.83 -5.28 1.39
N SER A 272 -14.98 -4.68 1.73
CA SER A 272 -15.09 -3.66 2.78
C SER A 272 -14.74 -4.23 4.17
N CYS A 273 -15.19 -5.45 4.49
CA CYS A 273 -14.82 -6.18 5.70
C CYS A 273 -13.32 -6.49 5.70
N HIS A 274 -12.84 -7.04 4.57
CA HIS A 274 -11.46 -7.45 4.35
C HIS A 274 -10.45 -6.31 4.56
N ILE A 275 -10.62 -5.19 3.83
CA ILE A 275 -9.69 -4.07 3.90
C ILE A 275 -9.70 -3.43 5.29
N THR A 276 -10.87 -3.32 5.91
CA THR A 276 -11.01 -2.77 7.27
C THR A 276 -10.27 -3.64 8.28
N ALA A 277 -10.52 -4.95 8.26
CA ALA A 277 -9.90 -5.88 9.21
C ALA A 277 -8.38 -5.98 9.00
N MET A 278 -7.91 -6.01 7.76
CA MET A 278 -6.48 -6.05 7.44
C MET A 278 -5.76 -4.79 7.90
N VAL A 279 -6.29 -3.60 7.58
CA VAL A 279 -5.67 -2.34 7.97
C VAL A 279 -5.58 -2.24 9.49
N GLN A 280 -6.64 -2.64 10.22
CA GLN A 280 -6.65 -2.64 11.68
C GLN A 280 -5.64 -3.64 12.27
N ASP A 281 -5.56 -4.85 11.74
CA ASP A 281 -4.60 -5.85 12.20
C ASP A 281 -3.15 -5.45 11.89
N TRP A 282 -2.88 -4.92 10.69
CA TRP A 282 -1.54 -4.43 10.32
C TRP A 282 -1.15 -3.25 11.19
N LYS A 283 -2.08 -2.31 11.45
CA LYS A 283 -1.84 -1.22 12.39
C LYS A 283 -1.47 -1.75 13.77
N LYS A 284 -2.19 -2.74 14.28
CA LYS A 284 -1.87 -3.33 15.59
C LYS A 284 -0.53 -4.07 15.57
N THR A 285 -0.20 -4.73 14.47
CA THR A 285 0.98 -5.60 14.39
C THR A 285 2.27 -4.82 14.18
N PHE A 286 2.28 -3.80 13.31
CA PHE A 286 3.43 -2.92 13.13
C PHE A 286 3.57 -1.86 14.27
N HIS A 287 2.51 -1.55 15.05
CA HIS A 287 2.57 -0.60 16.20
C HIS A 287 2.57 -1.24 17.58
N GLN A 288 3.36 -2.28 17.83
CA GLN A 288 3.46 -2.82 19.19
C GLN A 288 4.20 -1.91 20.20
N GLY A 289 4.31 -0.60 19.98
CA GLY A 289 5.00 0.35 20.87
C GLY A 289 4.21 1.64 21.15
N ASN A 290 4.24 2.09 22.40
CA ASN A 290 3.67 3.35 22.91
C ASN A 290 4.35 4.57 22.24
N VAL A 291 3.91 4.97 21.05
CA VAL A 291 4.50 6.11 20.34
C VAL A 291 3.50 7.26 20.25
N SER A 292 3.94 8.44 20.68
CA SER A 292 3.33 9.72 20.35
C SER A 292 3.45 9.97 18.85
N ALA A 293 2.31 10.14 18.18
CA ALA A 293 2.26 10.40 16.75
C ALA A 293 2.85 11.76 16.34
N GLU A 294 3.38 11.87 15.12
CA GLU A 294 3.62 13.16 14.48
C GLU A 294 2.27 13.71 13.99
N ASN A 295 1.93 14.93 14.41
CA ASN A 295 0.63 15.55 14.11
C ASN A 295 -0.61 14.69 14.47
N GLY A 296 -0.47 13.72 15.39
CA GLY A 296 -1.58 12.85 15.79
C GLY A 296 -1.81 11.63 14.89
N VAL A 297 -1.02 11.44 13.82
CA VAL A 297 -1.08 10.26 12.94
C VAL A 297 -0.04 9.20 13.34
N ALA A 298 -0.49 8.10 13.95
CA ALA A 298 0.40 7.04 14.43
C ALA A 298 0.86 6.09 13.31
N PHE A 299 -0.03 5.77 12.36
CA PHE A 299 0.31 4.98 11.18
C PHE A 299 -0.58 5.26 9.98
N PRO A 300 -0.05 6.08 9.07
CA PRO A 300 -0.72 6.37 7.83
C PRO A 300 -0.78 5.11 6.96
N PHE A 301 -1.97 4.82 6.44
CA PHE A 301 -2.22 3.73 5.49
C PHE A 301 -2.76 4.30 4.18
N GLY A 302 -1.93 4.28 3.14
CA GLY A 302 -2.27 4.76 1.80
C GLY A 302 -2.91 3.65 0.98
N ILE A 303 -4.06 3.91 0.37
CA ILE A 303 -4.75 2.96 -0.51
C ILE A 303 -4.73 3.52 -1.93
N VAL A 304 -4.53 2.70 -2.95
CA VAL A 304 -4.77 3.13 -4.33
C VAL A 304 -6.09 2.55 -4.79
N GLN A 305 -7.03 3.42 -5.13
CA GLN A 305 -8.32 3.01 -5.64
C GLN A 305 -8.11 2.35 -7.01
N ILE A 306 -8.67 1.15 -7.22
CA ILE A 306 -8.35 0.36 -8.42
C ILE A 306 -8.70 1.09 -9.71
N GLY A 307 -7.82 0.92 -10.70
CA GLY A 307 -7.89 1.58 -12.00
C GLY A 307 -9.02 1.06 -12.89
N PRO A 308 -9.08 1.54 -14.14
CA PRO A 308 -9.99 0.99 -15.15
C PRO A 308 -9.52 -0.38 -15.62
N THR A 309 -10.39 -1.10 -16.31
CA THR A 309 -10.05 -2.31 -17.09
C THR A 309 -10.73 -2.26 -18.46
N LEU A 310 -10.55 -3.29 -19.30
CA LEU A 310 -11.13 -3.39 -20.65
C LEU A 310 -12.63 -2.99 -20.70
N PRO A 311 -13.07 -2.37 -21.81
CA PRO A 311 -14.45 -1.95 -21.98
C PRO A 311 -15.34 -3.15 -22.28
N GLY A 312 -16.09 -3.61 -21.28
CA GLY A 312 -17.43 -4.10 -21.51
C GLY A 312 -18.37 -2.92 -21.42
N LEU A 313 -18.79 -2.36 -22.56
CA LEU A 313 -19.92 -1.44 -22.63
C LEU A 313 -21.09 -2.05 -21.83
N LEU A 314 -21.54 -1.33 -20.79
CA LEU A 314 -22.70 -1.61 -19.94
C LEU A 314 -22.71 -3.02 -19.33
N GLY A 315 -22.29 -3.18 -18.07
CA GLY A 315 -22.68 -4.38 -17.32
C GLY A 315 -21.80 -4.79 -16.14
N ASN A 316 -20.52 -4.39 -16.09
CA ASN A 316 -19.67 -4.73 -14.95
C ASN A 316 -19.53 -3.56 -13.97
N TYR A 317 -20.49 -3.49 -13.04
CA TYR A 317 -20.55 -2.49 -11.98
C TYR A 317 -19.77 -2.92 -10.71
N LYS A 318 -19.30 -4.17 -10.66
CA LYS A 318 -18.56 -4.72 -9.50
C LYS A 318 -17.25 -3.97 -9.25
N TRP A 319 -16.66 -3.38 -10.29
CA TRP A 319 -15.49 -2.52 -10.18
C TRP A 319 -15.79 -1.28 -9.34
N GLY A 320 -16.93 -0.63 -9.60
CA GLY A 320 -17.45 0.47 -8.81
C GLY A 320 -17.64 0.14 -7.35
N PHE A 321 -18.32 -0.98 -7.10
CA PHE A 321 -18.50 -1.49 -5.75
C PHE A 321 -17.17 -1.72 -5.06
N LEU A 322 -16.20 -2.37 -5.72
CA LEU A 322 -14.88 -2.58 -5.11
C LEU A 322 -14.14 -1.27 -4.81
N ARG A 323 -14.18 -0.29 -5.72
CA ARG A 323 -13.62 1.06 -5.48
C ARG A 323 -14.26 1.75 -4.28
N PHE A 324 -15.56 1.56 -4.09
CA PHE A 324 -16.31 2.06 -2.93
C PHE A 324 -15.94 1.30 -1.66
N HIS A 325 -15.84 -0.03 -1.71
CA HIS A 325 -15.44 -0.90 -0.60
C HIS A 325 -14.00 -0.62 -0.12
N GLN A 326 -13.09 -0.17 -0.99
CA GLN A 326 -11.74 0.28 -0.61
C GLN A 326 -11.75 1.44 0.40
N THR A 327 -12.88 2.14 0.54
CA THR A 327 -13.09 3.21 1.53
C THR A 327 -13.96 2.79 2.71
N ALA A 328 -14.09 1.49 2.98
CA ALA A 328 -15.02 0.94 3.99
C ALA A 328 -16.46 1.44 3.79
N ASP A 329 -16.91 1.49 2.53
CA ASP A 329 -18.24 1.93 2.12
C ASP A 329 -18.60 3.38 2.48
N GLN A 330 -17.60 4.27 2.62
CA GLN A 330 -17.83 5.68 2.95
C GLN A 330 -17.65 6.63 1.76
N GLY A 331 -17.02 6.18 0.67
CA GLY A 331 -16.70 7.01 -0.50
C GLY A 331 -15.55 8.00 -0.29
N VAL A 332 -14.93 8.01 0.89
CA VAL A 332 -13.85 8.95 1.26
C VAL A 332 -12.95 8.36 2.35
N LEU A 333 -11.70 8.83 2.41
CA LEU A 333 -10.76 8.59 3.51
C LEU A 333 -10.08 9.91 3.94
N PRO A 334 -9.66 10.02 5.22
CA PRO A 334 -9.92 9.07 6.31
C PRO A 334 -11.40 9.04 6.70
N ASN A 335 -11.83 7.97 7.38
CA ASN A 335 -13.17 7.87 7.94
C ASN A 335 -13.18 7.09 9.27
N ALA A 336 -14.35 6.87 9.86
CA ALA A 336 -14.46 6.25 11.18
C ALA A 336 -13.98 4.77 11.24
N PHE A 337 -14.03 4.05 10.12
CA PHE A 337 -13.60 2.63 10.04
C PHE A 337 -12.12 2.49 9.68
N LEU A 338 -11.63 3.44 8.90
CA LEU A 338 -10.23 3.57 8.46
C LEU A 338 -9.69 4.95 8.89
N PRO A 339 -9.40 5.14 10.19
CA PRO A 339 -8.75 6.36 10.66
C PRO A 339 -7.30 6.37 10.17
N GLU A 340 -6.70 7.57 10.03
CA GLU A 340 -5.30 7.73 9.57
C GLU A 340 -5.02 6.97 8.25
N SER A 341 -5.95 7.05 7.31
CA SER A 341 -5.77 6.52 5.97
C SER A 341 -6.00 7.60 4.93
N PHE A 342 -5.41 7.42 3.78
CA PHE A 342 -5.48 8.32 2.63
C PHE A 342 -5.48 7.49 1.35
N TYR A 343 -5.76 8.09 0.20
CA TYR A 343 -5.73 7.34 -1.06
C TYR A 343 -5.41 8.18 -2.28
N ALA A 344 -5.05 7.47 -3.34
CA ALA A 344 -4.95 8.01 -4.68
C ALA A 344 -6.00 7.36 -5.58
N THR A 345 -6.66 8.18 -6.38
CA THR A 345 -7.56 7.71 -7.43
C THR A 345 -6.77 7.30 -8.67
N ALA A 346 -7.10 6.16 -9.27
CA ALA A 346 -6.51 5.70 -10.53
C ALA A 346 -7.54 5.38 -11.64
N TYR A 347 -8.84 5.49 -11.37
CA TYR A 347 -9.88 5.02 -12.31
C TYR A 347 -9.99 5.85 -13.59
N ASP A 348 -9.46 7.06 -13.61
CA ASP A 348 -9.43 7.97 -14.77
C ASP A 348 -8.15 7.80 -15.61
N LEU A 349 -7.25 6.90 -15.23
CA LEU A 349 -5.96 6.68 -15.89
C LEU A 349 -6.03 5.55 -16.91
N THR A 350 -7.04 5.56 -17.77
CA THR A 350 -7.25 4.51 -18.79
C THR A 350 -6.06 4.39 -19.73
N ASP A 351 -5.59 3.16 -19.95
CA ASP A 351 -4.48 2.84 -20.84
C ASP A 351 -4.85 1.66 -21.74
N ARG A 352 -5.49 1.97 -22.88
CA ARG A 352 -5.99 0.96 -23.81
C ARG A 352 -4.88 0.12 -24.46
N ASP A 353 -3.69 0.68 -24.53
CA ASP A 353 -2.54 0.12 -25.23
C ASP A 353 -1.46 -0.41 -24.27
N ALA A 354 -1.81 -0.59 -23.00
CA ALA A 354 -0.93 -1.16 -21.98
C ALA A 354 -0.46 -2.57 -22.41
N PRO A 355 0.86 -2.80 -22.60
CA PRO A 355 1.38 -4.11 -23.04
C PRO A 355 1.12 -5.24 -22.04
N THR A 356 0.99 -4.90 -20.76
CA THR A 356 0.69 -5.82 -19.65
C THR A 356 -0.83 -5.98 -19.44
N GLY A 357 -1.65 -5.41 -20.31
CA GLY A 357 -3.10 -5.41 -20.24
C GLY A 357 -3.67 -4.12 -19.65
N GLN A 358 -4.86 -3.71 -20.10
CA GLN A 358 -5.48 -2.41 -19.80
C GLN A 358 -5.80 -2.17 -18.32
N ILE A 359 -5.77 -3.24 -17.53
CA ILE A 359 -5.91 -3.24 -16.07
C ILE A 359 -4.65 -2.69 -15.35
N HIS A 360 -3.53 -2.57 -16.06
CA HIS A 360 -2.24 -2.13 -15.56
C HIS A 360 -1.86 -0.78 -16.20
N PRO A 361 -2.40 0.36 -15.71
CA PRO A 361 -2.09 1.66 -16.28
C PRO A 361 -0.60 2.00 -16.11
N ARG A 362 0.04 2.44 -17.21
CA ARG A 362 1.47 2.82 -17.21
C ARG A 362 1.75 4.19 -16.60
N ASP A 363 0.74 5.05 -16.44
CA ASP A 363 0.86 6.35 -15.77
C ASP A 363 0.91 6.16 -14.25
N LYS A 364 2.06 5.69 -13.74
CA LYS A 364 2.30 5.57 -12.30
C LYS A 364 2.70 6.90 -11.67
N GLN A 365 3.17 7.86 -12.47
CA GLN A 365 3.48 9.21 -12.04
C GLN A 365 2.26 9.90 -11.43
N THR A 366 1.13 9.93 -12.15
CA THR A 366 -0.10 10.57 -11.64
C THR A 366 -0.58 9.89 -10.35
N ILE A 367 -0.47 8.56 -10.24
CA ILE A 367 -0.86 7.84 -9.01
C ILE A 367 0.08 8.21 -7.86
N ALA A 368 1.39 8.24 -8.09
CA ALA A 368 2.38 8.59 -7.09
C ALA A 368 2.23 10.03 -6.61
N ASP A 369 1.96 10.98 -7.51
CA ASP A 369 1.73 12.39 -7.19
C ASP A 369 0.50 12.54 -6.28
N ARG A 370 -0.63 11.93 -6.67
CA ARG A 370 -1.86 11.91 -5.86
C ARG A 370 -1.63 11.29 -4.48
N LEU A 371 -0.89 10.19 -4.43
CA LEU A 371 -0.64 9.44 -3.21
C LEU A 371 0.31 10.21 -2.26
N ALA A 372 1.38 10.80 -2.79
CA ALA A 372 2.33 11.59 -2.02
C ALA A 372 1.68 12.89 -1.52
N ASN A 373 0.85 13.54 -2.32
CA ASN A 373 0.04 14.68 -1.90
C ASN A 373 -0.91 14.29 -0.76
N ALA A 374 -1.64 13.19 -0.89
CA ALA A 374 -2.51 12.69 0.16
C ALA A 374 -1.78 12.31 1.46
N ALA A 375 -0.58 11.72 1.35
CA ALA A 375 0.28 11.47 2.50
C ALA A 375 0.72 12.78 3.16
N ARG A 376 1.17 13.77 2.39
CA ARG A 376 1.63 15.07 2.89
C ARG A 376 0.54 15.86 3.61
N ASN A 377 -0.68 15.86 3.06
CA ASN A 377 -1.83 16.47 3.70
C ASN A 377 -2.14 15.84 5.06
N LEU A 378 -2.24 14.50 5.10
CA LEU A 378 -2.58 13.78 6.32
C LEU A 378 -1.47 13.86 7.38
N ILE A 379 -0.21 13.69 6.98
CA ILE A 379 0.90 13.41 7.88
C ILE A 379 1.65 14.68 8.27
N TYR A 380 1.91 15.55 7.30
CA TYR A 380 2.74 16.75 7.49
C TYR A 380 1.89 18.03 7.63
N GLY A 381 0.57 17.92 7.61
CA GLY A 381 -0.35 19.04 7.81
C GLY A 381 -0.35 20.05 6.67
N GLU A 382 0.07 19.63 5.48
CA GLU A 382 0.07 20.50 4.31
C GLU A 382 -1.37 20.71 3.80
N ASN A 383 -1.89 21.94 3.88
CA ASN A 383 -3.31 22.24 3.63
C ASN A 383 -3.64 22.40 2.13
N PHE A 384 -3.67 21.30 1.39
CA PHE A 384 -4.20 21.25 0.02
C PHE A 384 -5.18 20.09 -0.16
N HIS A 385 -5.95 20.13 -1.25
CA HIS A 385 -6.93 19.10 -1.54
C HIS A 385 -6.25 17.81 -2.01
N SER A 386 -6.39 16.72 -1.27
CA SER A 386 -5.87 15.42 -1.66
C SER A 386 -6.94 14.43 -2.12
N ASN A 387 -8.21 14.83 -2.03
CA ASN A 387 -9.38 14.10 -2.48
C ASN A 387 -10.08 14.94 -3.55
N GLY A 388 -10.62 14.31 -4.59
CA GLY A 388 -11.49 14.98 -5.55
C GLY A 388 -12.84 15.39 -4.96
N PRO A 389 -13.69 16.10 -5.74
CA PRO A 389 -14.98 16.59 -5.27
C PRO A 389 -15.83 15.52 -4.60
N THR A 390 -16.28 15.80 -3.38
CA THR A 390 -17.12 14.89 -2.59
C THR A 390 -18.53 15.46 -2.52
N PRO A 391 -19.57 14.66 -2.79
CA PRO A 391 -20.92 15.13 -2.63
C PRO A 391 -21.29 15.38 -1.16
N ILE A 392 -21.95 16.51 -0.87
CA ILE A 392 -22.33 16.94 0.49
C ILE A 392 -23.84 17.12 0.67
N ASN A 393 -24.59 17.26 -0.42
CA ASN A 393 -26.03 17.42 -0.37
C ASN A 393 -26.66 16.91 -1.68
N SER A 394 -27.90 16.45 -1.58
CA SER A 394 -28.69 16.05 -2.74
C SER A 394 -30.18 16.19 -2.50
N TYR A 395 -30.94 16.40 -3.57
CA TYR A 395 -32.40 16.45 -3.52
C TYR A 395 -33.02 16.29 -4.93
N PHE A 396 -34.29 15.91 -4.98
CA PHE A 396 -35.08 15.94 -6.22
C PHE A 396 -35.59 17.36 -6.49
N ALA A 397 -35.15 17.98 -7.59
CA ALA A 397 -35.71 19.24 -8.07
C ALA A 397 -37.04 19.04 -8.83
N SER A 398 -37.24 17.85 -9.39
CA SER A 398 -38.49 17.37 -9.97
C SER A 398 -38.54 15.84 -9.88
N SER A 399 -39.59 15.19 -10.41
CA SER A 399 -39.67 13.72 -10.48
C SER A 399 -38.59 13.07 -11.34
N GLU A 400 -37.92 13.84 -12.20
CA GLU A 400 -36.94 13.33 -13.17
C GLU A 400 -35.54 13.93 -12.97
N ILE A 401 -35.39 14.94 -12.11
CA ILE A 401 -34.13 15.67 -11.93
C ILE A 401 -33.66 15.56 -10.49
N PHE A 402 -32.49 14.95 -10.32
CA PHE A 402 -31.79 14.83 -9.05
C PHE A 402 -30.56 15.74 -9.05
N VAL A 403 -30.50 16.62 -8.05
CA VAL A 403 -29.44 17.62 -7.91
C VAL A 403 -28.43 17.12 -6.88
N ILE A 404 -27.15 17.21 -7.19
CA ILE A 404 -26.04 16.84 -6.32
C ILE A 404 -25.13 18.06 -6.15
N THR A 405 -24.87 18.44 -4.90
CA THR A 405 -23.95 19.53 -4.55
C THR A 405 -22.66 18.95 -3.98
N PHE A 406 -21.51 19.48 -4.40
CA PHE A 406 -20.18 19.07 -3.96
C PHE A 406 -19.59 20.04 -2.94
N ASP A 407 -18.62 19.55 -2.18
CA ASP A 407 -17.87 20.29 -1.16
C ASP A 407 -17.02 21.45 -1.71
N ARG A 408 -16.89 21.57 -3.03
CA ARG A 408 -16.04 22.54 -3.71
C ARG A 408 -16.51 22.82 -5.13
N ASN A 409 -15.84 23.77 -5.78
CA ASN A 409 -16.04 24.03 -7.20
C ASN A 409 -15.57 22.85 -8.06
N ILE A 410 -16.34 22.55 -9.10
CA ILE A 410 -16.12 21.44 -10.01
C ILE A 410 -15.91 21.95 -11.43
N LYS A 411 -15.12 21.18 -12.17
CA LYS A 411 -14.96 21.31 -13.62
C LYS A 411 -15.69 20.16 -14.29
N ILE A 412 -16.59 20.49 -15.21
CA ILE A 412 -17.29 19.51 -16.06
C ILE A 412 -16.49 19.28 -17.34
N VAL A 413 -15.97 18.07 -17.50
CA VAL A 413 -15.23 17.64 -18.71
C VAL A 413 -16.14 16.81 -19.64
N GLY A 414 -17.13 16.13 -19.08
CA GLY A 414 -18.10 15.33 -19.81
C GLY A 414 -19.38 15.12 -19.01
N THR A 415 -20.36 14.41 -19.59
CA THR A 415 -21.67 14.18 -18.96
C THR A 415 -21.88 12.72 -18.54
N ASP A 416 -20.92 11.85 -18.81
CA ASP A 416 -21.00 10.40 -18.63
C ASP A 416 -20.33 9.92 -17.32
N GLY A 417 -20.63 8.71 -16.87
CA GLY A 417 -20.08 8.12 -15.65
C GLY A 417 -21.12 7.88 -14.55
N PHE A 418 -22.36 8.32 -14.76
CA PHE A 418 -23.49 8.06 -13.88
C PHE A 418 -24.24 6.81 -14.32
N THR A 419 -24.64 6.00 -13.35
CA THR A 419 -25.43 4.79 -13.59
C THR A 419 -26.52 4.68 -12.55
N ILE A 420 -27.70 4.22 -12.98
CA ILE A 420 -28.82 3.92 -12.10
C ILE A 420 -29.07 2.41 -12.05
N GLN A 421 -29.46 1.92 -10.89
CA GLN A 421 -30.06 0.60 -10.74
C GLN A 421 -31.56 0.75 -10.60
N LYS A 422 -32.32 -0.09 -11.31
CA LYS A 422 -33.78 -0.10 -11.33
C LYS A 422 -34.36 -1.10 -10.34
N THR A 423 -35.65 -0.99 -10.06
CA THR A 423 -36.39 -1.91 -9.17
C THR A 423 -36.28 -3.38 -9.56
N ASP A 424 -36.13 -3.70 -10.85
CA ASP A 424 -35.94 -5.06 -11.37
C ASP A 424 -34.47 -5.55 -11.29
N GLY A 425 -33.58 -4.73 -10.74
CA GLY A 425 -32.15 -4.99 -10.59
C GLY A 425 -31.31 -4.68 -11.83
N THR A 426 -31.93 -4.27 -12.94
CA THR A 426 -31.21 -3.87 -14.16
C THR A 426 -30.51 -2.53 -13.96
N TRP A 427 -29.47 -2.30 -14.76
CA TRP A 427 -28.67 -1.09 -14.70
C TRP A 427 -28.69 -0.36 -16.04
N SER A 428 -28.85 0.97 -16.00
CA SER A 428 -28.73 1.86 -17.17
C SER A 428 -27.79 3.02 -16.87
N ALA A 429 -27.18 3.58 -17.92
CA ALA A 429 -26.43 4.82 -17.81
C ALA A 429 -27.40 6.00 -17.74
N THR A 430 -27.02 7.02 -16.98
CA THR A 430 -27.66 8.34 -17.02
C THR A 430 -26.58 9.42 -17.18
N SER A 431 -26.98 10.68 -17.29
CA SER A 431 -26.05 11.77 -17.60
C SER A 431 -26.42 13.07 -16.91
N ILE A 432 -25.40 13.92 -16.79
CA ILE A 432 -25.57 15.32 -16.40
C ILE A 432 -26.35 16.05 -17.50
N VAL A 433 -27.40 16.78 -17.12
CA VAL A 433 -28.17 17.66 -18.03
C VAL A 433 -27.93 19.13 -17.80
N ASN A 434 -27.48 19.50 -16.59
CA ASN A 434 -27.14 20.85 -16.23
C ASN A 434 -26.11 20.84 -15.10
N ALA A 435 -25.31 21.91 -14.99
CA ALA A 435 -24.31 22.04 -13.95
C ALA A 435 -24.14 23.50 -13.53
N SER A 436 -23.73 23.69 -12.29
CA SER A 436 -23.31 24.98 -11.73
C SER A 436 -21.84 24.90 -11.30
N ALA A 437 -21.34 25.93 -10.62
CA ALA A 437 -19.97 25.95 -10.11
C ALA A 437 -19.66 24.78 -9.17
N ASN A 438 -20.64 24.26 -8.42
CA ASN A 438 -20.44 23.19 -7.43
C ASN A 438 -21.59 22.17 -7.40
N SER A 439 -22.42 22.11 -8.43
CA SER A 439 -23.54 21.15 -8.49
C SER A 439 -23.76 20.59 -9.89
N VAL A 440 -24.36 19.40 -9.94
CA VAL A 440 -24.83 18.78 -11.18
C VAL A 440 -26.28 18.34 -11.05
N ASP A 441 -27.02 18.43 -12.15
CA ASP A 441 -28.38 17.95 -12.29
C ASP A 441 -28.34 16.69 -13.16
N VAL A 442 -28.85 15.58 -12.64
CA VAL A 442 -28.79 14.26 -13.27
C VAL A 442 -30.21 13.75 -13.52
N VAL A 443 -30.43 13.15 -14.68
CA VAL A 443 -31.73 12.56 -15.03
C VAL A 443 -31.93 11.25 -14.28
N ILE A 444 -33.10 11.06 -13.69
CA ILE A 444 -33.48 9.84 -12.97
C ILE A 444 -34.73 9.23 -13.61
N GLU A 445 -34.66 7.95 -13.93
CA GLU A 445 -35.80 7.17 -14.40
C GLU A 445 -36.75 6.85 -13.23
N ALA A 446 -38.05 6.79 -13.48
CA ALA A 446 -39.07 6.65 -12.43
C ALA A 446 -38.97 5.36 -11.60
N ASP A 447 -38.33 4.31 -12.14
CA ASP A 447 -38.11 3.02 -11.50
C ASP A 447 -36.69 2.88 -10.92
N ALA A 448 -35.90 3.95 -10.85
CA ALA A 448 -34.57 3.96 -10.27
C ALA A 448 -34.62 3.86 -8.75
N VAL A 449 -33.83 2.93 -8.18
CA VAL A 449 -33.68 2.73 -6.73
C VAL A 449 -32.29 3.13 -6.22
N LEU A 450 -31.30 3.20 -7.11
CA LEU A 450 -29.93 3.58 -6.76
C LEU A 450 -29.37 4.49 -7.86
N LEU A 451 -28.73 5.58 -7.47
CA LEU A 451 -27.87 6.40 -8.33
C LEU A 451 -26.41 6.21 -7.93
N THR A 452 -25.51 6.10 -8.90
CA THR A 452 -24.08 5.89 -8.66
C THR A 452 -23.23 6.72 -9.62
N TYR A 453 -22.02 7.06 -9.20
CA TYR A 453 -21.01 7.70 -10.05
C TYR A 453 -19.69 6.92 -10.02
N ALA A 454 -19.09 6.73 -11.20
CA ALA A 454 -17.83 6.00 -11.39
C ALA A 454 -17.90 4.49 -11.06
N PHE A 455 -19.09 3.88 -11.21
CA PHE A 455 -19.29 2.47 -10.89
C PHE A 455 -18.93 1.46 -11.99
N ARG A 456 -18.77 1.94 -13.23
CA ARG A 456 -18.40 1.08 -14.36
C ARG A 456 -16.94 0.63 -14.28
N ALA A 457 -16.64 -0.53 -14.86
CA ALA A 457 -15.28 -1.04 -15.04
C ALA A 457 -14.33 0.01 -15.64
N THR A 458 -14.71 0.59 -16.79
CA THR A 458 -14.08 1.79 -17.37
C THR A 458 -15.04 2.95 -17.17
N VAL A 459 -14.64 3.97 -16.41
CA VAL A 459 -15.50 5.13 -16.13
C VAL A 459 -15.44 6.13 -17.28
N CYS A 460 -14.24 6.40 -17.77
CA CYS A 460 -13.96 7.40 -18.80
C CYS A 460 -12.66 7.08 -19.56
N GLU A 461 -12.37 7.81 -20.63
CA GLU A 461 -11.04 7.81 -21.24
C GLU A 461 -10.02 8.54 -20.35
N TYR A 462 -8.74 8.36 -20.67
CA TYR A 462 -7.61 8.95 -19.93
C TYR A 462 -7.83 10.43 -19.62
N LYS A 463 -7.98 10.75 -18.33
CA LYS A 463 -8.24 12.10 -17.80
C LYS A 463 -9.46 12.80 -18.42
N GLN A 464 -10.53 12.04 -18.75
CA GLN A 464 -11.77 12.56 -19.37
C GLN A 464 -13.04 12.16 -18.60
N CYS A 465 -12.95 11.99 -17.29
CA CYS A 465 -14.12 11.73 -16.43
C CYS A 465 -15.01 12.96 -16.30
N ALA A 466 -16.31 12.77 -16.06
CA ALA A 466 -17.26 13.89 -16.14
C ALA A 466 -16.92 15.04 -15.18
N ILE A 467 -16.47 14.72 -13.96
CA ILE A 467 -16.30 15.70 -12.89
C ILE A 467 -14.88 15.64 -12.34
N TYR A 468 -14.23 16.79 -12.31
CA TYR A 468 -12.94 17.06 -11.68
C TYR A 468 -13.05 18.22 -10.69
N SER A 469 -12.09 18.35 -9.77
CA SER A 469 -11.92 19.59 -9.00
C SER A 469 -11.55 20.75 -9.91
N ASP A 470 -12.09 21.94 -9.61
CA ASP A 470 -11.68 23.20 -10.24
C ASP A 470 -10.55 23.85 -9.43
N ASP A 471 -9.46 23.09 -9.24
CA ASP A 471 -8.22 23.51 -8.57
C ASP A 471 -7.00 22.89 -9.28
N ASP A 472 -5.80 23.29 -8.84
CA ASP A 472 -4.54 22.88 -9.47
C ASP A 472 -4.25 21.37 -9.36
N GLU A 473 -4.95 20.66 -8.46
CA GLU A 473 -4.76 19.22 -8.24
C GLU A 473 -5.52 18.37 -9.27
N ASP A 474 -6.52 18.95 -9.94
CA ASP A 474 -7.31 18.34 -11.03
C ASP A 474 -7.70 16.88 -10.73
N LEU A 475 -8.28 16.67 -9.53
CA LEU A 475 -8.62 15.35 -9.02
C LEU A 475 -10.03 14.94 -9.50
N PRO A 476 -10.21 13.73 -10.05
CA PRO A 476 -11.52 13.25 -10.45
C PRO A 476 -12.42 13.08 -9.21
N ALA A 477 -13.72 13.34 -9.37
CA ALA A 477 -14.68 13.24 -8.26
C ALA A 477 -14.71 11.87 -7.59
N GLN A 478 -15.15 11.83 -6.35
CA GLN A 478 -15.14 10.57 -5.61
C GLN A 478 -16.15 9.56 -6.14
N VAL A 479 -15.88 8.28 -5.89
CA VAL A 479 -16.86 7.21 -6.14
C VAL A 479 -17.92 7.27 -5.04
N TRP A 480 -19.19 7.33 -5.42
CA TRP A 480 -20.30 7.42 -4.47
C TRP A 480 -21.57 6.76 -5.01
N LYS A 481 -22.51 6.48 -4.09
CA LYS A 481 -23.84 5.96 -4.40
C LYS A 481 -24.90 6.63 -3.52
N TRP A 482 -26.12 6.75 -4.04
CA TRP A 482 -27.31 7.22 -3.34
C TRP A 482 -28.44 6.23 -3.48
N ASP A 483 -29.02 5.87 -2.35
CA ASP A 483 -30.30 5.18 -2.29
C ASP A 483 -31.42 6.19 -2.58
N LEU A 484 -32.14 5.98 -3.68
CA LEU A 484 -33.22 6.85 -4.14
C LEU A 484 -34.57 6.50 -3.50
N THR A 485 -34.61 5.48 -2.64
CA THR A 485 -35.83 5.03 -1.96
C THR A 485 -36.06 5.70 -0.59
N GLN A 486 -35.09 6.50 -0.12
CA GLN A 486 -35.08 7.14 1.20
C GLN A 486 -35.67 8.54 1.23
#